data_AF-A0A4Z0R5D8-F1
#
_entry.id   AF-A0A4Z0R5D8-F1
#
_cell.length_a   1.000
_cell.length_b   1.000
_cell.length_c   1.000
_cell.angle_alpha   90.00
_cell.angle_beta   90.00
_cell.angle_gamma   90.00
#
_symmetry.space_group_name_H-M   'P 1'
#
loop_
_entity.id
_entity.type
_entity.pdbx_description
1 polymer ?
#
loop_
_entity_poly.entity_id
_entity_poly.type
_entity_poly.pdbx_seq_one_letter_code
_entity_poly.pdbx_strand_id
1 'polypeptide(L)' 'MVIDFSTLAQQSKSYDDYVNKMENEDADGLFYLGICIYGAKEAVNKVTGNISTLK' A
#
# COMPACT_ATOMS: atom_id res chain seq x y z
N MET A 1 -1.46 -0.64 -12.48
CA MET A 1 -0.35 -0.95 -11.55
C MET A 1 -0.69 -0.36 -10.20
N VAL A 2 -0.52 -1.12 -9.14
CA VAL A 2 -0.75 -0.67 -7.75
C VAL A 2 0.58 -0.72 -7.03
N ILE A 3 0.90 0.34 -6.30
CA ILE A 3 2.08 0.40 -5.44
C ILE A 3 1.59 0.85 -4.07
N ASP A 4 2.08 0.24 -3.01
CA ASP A 4 1.75 0.57 -1.64
C ASP A 4 2.99 1.00 -0.85
N PHE A 5 2.74 1.72 0.23
CA PHE A 5 3.72 2.10 1.22
C PHE A 5 3.17 1.70 2.58
N SER A 6 3.72 0.66 3.19
CA SER A 6 3.35 0.23 4.54
C SER A 6 4.41 0.65 5.57
N THR A 7 4.00 0.80 6.82
CA THR A 7 4.92 0.99 7.94
C THR A 7 5.89 -0.18 8.06
N LEU A 8 5.42 -1.40 7.78
CA LEU A 8 6.21 -2.63 7.79
C LEU A 8 7.34 -2.56 6.75
N ALA A 9 7.05 -2.15 5.52
CA ALA A 9 8.06 -1.93 4.48
C ALA A 9 9.05 -0.83 4.87
N GLN A 10 8.57 0.29 5.42
CA GLN A 10 9.42 1.40 5.87
C GLN A 10 10.39 1.00 7.00
N GLN A 11 9.96 0.12 7.90
CA GLN A 11 10.76 -0.36 9.04
C GLN A 11 11.65 -1.57 8.69
N SER A 12 11.54 -2.09 7.48
CA SER A 12 12.32 -3.24 7.02
C SER A 12 13.68 -2.80 6.50
N LYS A 13 14.73 -3.50 6.93
CA LYS A 13 16.13 -3.15 6.58
C LYS A 13 16.58 -3.77 5.26
N SER A 14 15.90 -4.83 4.83
CA SER A 14 16.12 -5.55 3.59
C SER A 14 14.81 -6.12 3.09
N TYR A 15 14.80 -6.61 1.85
CA TYR A 15 13.64 -7.29 1.29
C TYR A 15 13.32 -8.59 2.06
N ASP A 16 14.34 -9.36 2.45
CA ASP A 16 14.12 -10.59 3.23
C ASP A 16 13.52 -10.29 4.61
N ASP A 17 13.95 -9.21 5.26
CA ASP A 17 13.37 -8.75 6.55
C ASP A 17 11.89 -8.36 6.37
N TYR A 18 11.57 -7.68 5.26
CA TYR A 18 10.19 -7.36 4.90
C TYR A 18 9.34 -8.61 4.71
N VAL A 19 9.81 -9.59 3.92
CA VAL A 19 9.08 -10.83 3.64
C VAL A 19 8.79 -11.59 4.94
N ASN A 20 9.81 -11.77 5.78
CA ASN A 20 9.65 -12.45 7.07
C ASN A 20 8.65 -11.72 7.98
N LYS A 21 8.71 -10.39 8.09
CA LYS A 21 7.75 -9.62 8.88
C LYS A 21 6.33 -9.75 8.31
N MET A 22 6.18 -9.66 6.99
CA MET A 22 4.89 -9.74 6.32
C MET A 22 4.21 -11.11 6.51
N GLU A 23 4.98 -12.19 6.57
CA GLU A 23 4.47 -13.54 6.83
C GLU A 23 3.97 -13.74 8.27
N ASN A 24 4.45 -12.94 9.22
CA ASN A 24 4.15 -13.07 10.64
C ASN A 24 3.22 -11.96 11.19
N GLU A 25 2.83 -11.00 10.35
CA GLU A 25 1.95 -9.89 10.72
C GLU A 25 0.50 -10.23 10.38
N ASP A 26 -0.42 -9.99 11.32
CA ASP A 26 -1.84 -10.14 11.06
C ASP A 26 -2.36 -8.99 10.17
N ALA A 27 -3.46 -9.24 9.45
CA ALA A 27 -4.05 -8.23 8.56
C ALA A 27 -4.41 -6.92 9.29
N ASP A 28 -4.78 -7.01 10.56
CA ASP A 28 -5.09 -5.86 11.41
C ASP A 28 -3.85 -5.05 11.84
N GLY A 29 -2.65 -5.63 11.70
CA GLY A 29 -1.36 -4.97 11.96
C GLY A 29 -0.78 -4.25 10.73
N LEU A 30 -1.37 -4.41 9.55
CA LEU A 30 -0.88 -3.80 8.31
C LEU A 30 -1.36 -2.35 8.15
N PHE A 31 -0.50 -1.42 8.56
CA PHE A 31 -0.74 0.01 8.40
C PHE A 31 -0.14 0.54 7.09
N TYR A 32 -1.01 1.00 6.20
CA TYR A 32 -0.63 1.66 4.95
C TYR A 32 -0.52 3.17 5.15
N LEU A 33 0.68 3.69 4.85
CA LEU A 33 0.99 5.12 4.83
C LEU A 33 0.51 5.79 3.53
N GLY A 34 0.44 5.02 2.45
CA GLY A 34 -0.04 5.50 1.16
C GLY A 34 -0.20 4.38 0.14
N ILE A 35 -1.07 4.60 -0.83
CA ILE A 35 -1.29 3.70 -1.97
C ILE A 35 -1.34 4.55 -3.24
N CYS A 36 -0.63 4.10 -4.25
CA CYS A 36 -0.65 4.65 -5.60
C CYS A 36 -1.38 3.68 -6.53
N ILE A 37 -2.35 4.20 -7.27
CA ILE A 37 -3.13 3.43 -8.24
C ILE A 37 -2.97 4.09 -9.60
N TYR A 38 -2.45 3.34 -10.57
CA TYR A 38 -2.28 3.79 -11.95
C TYR A 38 -3.11 2.93 -12.91
N GLY A 39 -3.93 3.60 -13.73
CA GLY A 39 -4.79 2.97 -14.73
C GLY A 39 -5.68 3.97 -15.46
N ALA A 40 -6.68 3.47 -16.19
CA ALA A 40 -7.67 4.30 -16.87
C ALA A 40 -8.42 5.18 -15.86
N LYS A 41 -8.58 6.46 -16.17
CA LYS A 41 -9.19 7.46 -15.26
C LYS A 41 -10.52 7.01 -14.67
N GLU A 42 -11.40 6.43 -15.48
CA GLU A 42 -12.71 5.94 -15.01
C GLU A 42 -12.58 4.80 -14.00
N ALA A 43 -11.67 3.86 -14.26
CA ALA A 43 -11.41 2.75 -13.35
C ALA A 43 -10.80 3.24 -12.03
N VAL A 44 -9.82 4.16 -12.10
CA VAL A 44 -9.20 4.78 -10.92
C VAL A 44 -10.25 5.55 -10.11
N ASN A 45 -11.03 6.42 -10.74
CA ASN A 45 -12.07 7.19 -10.07
C ASN A 45 -13.15 6.29 -9.43
N LYS A 46 -13.47 5.16 -10.06
CA LYS A 46 -14.44 4.20 -9.51
C LYS A 46 -13.95 3.55 -8.22
N VAL A 47 -12.65 3.22 -8.13
CA VAL A 47 -12.08 2.59 -6.92
C VAL A 47 -11.68 3.61 -5.84
N THR A 48 -11.31 4.84 -6.21
CA THR A 48 -10.99 5.88 -5.23
C THR A 48 -12.23 6.58 -4.69
N GLY A 49 -13.35 6.59 -5.43
CA GLY A 49 -14.61 7.17 -4.99
C GLY A 49 -14.46 8.62 -4.53
N ASN A 50 -14.74 8.88 -3.25
CA ASN A 50 -14.65 10.21 -2.63
C ASN A 50 -13.32 10.46 -1.89
N ILE A 51 -12.35 9.56 -2.01
CA ILE A 51 -11.03 9.74 -1.40
C ILE A 51 -10.32 10.87 -2.15
N SER A 52 -9.85 11.87 -1.40
CA SER A 52 -9.06 12.96 -1.96
C SER A 52 -7.72 12.42 -2.44
N THR A 53 -7.49 12.48 -3.75
CA THR A 53 -6.22 12.09 -4.37
C THR A 53 -5.22 13.25 -4.27
N LEU A 54 -3.93 12.92 -4.31
CA LEU A 54 -2.89 13.94 -4.46
C LEU A 54 -3.09 14.69 -5.79
N LYS A 55 -2.91 16.02 -5.76
CA LYS A 55 -3.00 16.88 -6.95
C LYS A 55 -1.69 16.89 -7.71
#